data_AF-C3KA06-F1
#
_entry.id   AF-C3KA06-F1
#
_cell.length_a   1.000
_cell.length_b   1.000
_cell.length_c   1.000
_cell.angle_alpha   90.00
_cell.angle_beta   90.00
_cell.angle_gamma   90.00
#
_symmetry.space_group_name_H-M   'P 1'
#
loop_
_entity.id
_entity.type
_entity.pdbx_description
1 polymer ?
#
loop_
_entity_poly.entity_id
_entity_poly.type
_entity_poly.pdbx_seq_one_letter_code
_entity_poly.pdbx_strand_id
1 'polypeptide(L)'
;MRDGHVKMWKKHVYRQKVKFFVFSSYALLFIAAIWPVACNYDIRPAFETPEMWFQRSGAVMTVFAFLAITVRDFPVNPFYSARLLDDQLKADVLSEFDVRFNLIFALGFCLTAIGTIIWGYGDTAYKIAVSPDTLSVIFGLGK
;
A
#
# COMPACT_ATOMS: atom_id res chain seq x y z
N MET A 1 -24.74 35.75 10.16
CA MET A 1 -23.46 35.94 9.42
C MET A 1 -22.26 35.24 10.08
N ARG A 2 -22.19 35.10 11.41
CA ARG A 2 -21.04 34.48 12.12
C ARG A 2 -20.88 32.97 11.85
N ASP A 3 -21.98 32.25 11.63
CA ASP A 3 -21.98 30.78 11.49
C ASP A 3 -21.40 30.27 10.16
N GLY A 4 -21.52 31.06 9.09
CA GLY A 4 -20.98 30.71 7.78
C GLY A 4 -19.45 30.63 7.80
N HIS A 5 -18.80 31.58 8.48
CA HIS A 5 -17.33 31.63 8.59
C HIS A 5 -16.77 30.42 9.36
N VAL A 6 -17.46 30.00 10.43
CA VAL A 6 -17.08 28.83 11.23
C VAL A 6 -17.22 27.54 10.42
N LYS A 7 -18.31 27.38 9.66
CA LYS A 7 -18.51 26.22 8.78
C LYS A 7 -17.43 26.12 7.70
N MET A 8 -17.09 27.23 7.04
CA MET A 8 -16.05 27.28 6.01
C MET A 8 -14.67 26.91 6.58
N TRP A 9 -14.31 27.45 7.75
CA TRP A 9 -13.04 27.13 8.40
C TRP A 9 -12.94 25.64 8.77
N LYS A 10 -13.99 25.08 9.39
CA LYS A 10 -14.05 23.64 9.71
C LYS A 10 -13.92 22.76 8.47
N LYS A 11 -14.62 23.11 7.37
CA LYS A 11 -14.52 22.42 6.08
C LYS A 11 -13.08 22.37 5.58
N HIS A 12 -12.38 23.51 5.62
CA HIS A 12 -11.00 23.61 5.18
C HIS A 12 -10.07 22.72 6.01
N VAL A 13 -10.17 22.77 7.33
CA VAL A 13 -9.35 21.95 8.25
C VAL A 13 -9.57 20.46 8.00
N TYR A 14 -10.82 20.03 7.87
CA TYR A 14 -11.14 18.62 7.59
C TYR A 14 -10.60 18.18 6.23
N ARG A 15 -10.76 19.00 5.18
CA ARG A 15 -10.19 18.72 3.85
C ARG A 15 -8.67 18.55 3.90
N GLN A 16 -7.96 19.36 4.68
CA GLN A 16 -6.50 19.22 4.84
C GLN A 16 -6.12 17.90 5.52
N LYS A 17 -6.90 17.46 6.52
CA LYS A 17 -6.70 16.14 7.14
C LYS A 17 -6.92 15.01 6.13
N VAL A 18 -8.01 15.03 5.36
CA VAL A 18 -8.27 14.02 4.32
C VAL A 18 -7.11 13.99 3.31
N LYS A 19 -6.63 15.16 2.85
CA LYS A 19 -5.45 15.24 1.97
C LYS A 19 -4.21 14.60 2.57
N PHE A 20 -3.94 14.82 3.86
CA PHE A 20 -2.83 14.19 4.56
C PHE A 20 -2.94 12.66 4.56
N PHE A 21 -4.11 12.10 4.87
CA PHE A 21 -4.31 10.65 4.86
C PHE A 21 -4.19 10.05 3.46
N VAL A 22 -4.72 10.73 2.44
CA VAL A 22 -4.58 10.32 1.04
C VAL A 22 -3.12 10.36 0.59
N PHE A 23 -2.40 11.43 0.90
CA PHE A 23 -0.97 11.56 0.60
C PHE A 23 -0.14 10.46 1.30
N SER A 24 -0.37 10.25 2.60
CA SER A 24 0.28 9.20 3.37
C SER A 24 0.01 7.81 2.78
N SER A 25 -1.22 7.54 2.35
CA SER A 25 -1.57 6.26 1.69
C SER A 25 -0.79 6.07 0.38
N TYR A 26 -0.67 7.10 -0.46
CA TYR A 26 0.14 7.02 -1.68
C TYR A 26 1.64 6.83 -1.38
N ALA A 27 2.17 7.50 -0.35
CA ALA A 27 3.55 7.30 0.07
C ALA A 27 3.81 5.86 0.53
N LEU A 28 2.87 5.26 1.27
CA LEU A 28 2.94 3.85 1.68
C LEU A 28 2.85 2.89 0.48
N LEU A 29 1.96 3.14 -0.49
CA LEU A 29 1.89 2.36 -1.73
C LEU A 29 3.18 2.46 -2.55
N PHE A 30 3.80 3.64 -2.59
CA PHE A 30 5.09 3.82 -3.25
C PHE A 30 6.20 2.99 -2.58
N ILE A 31 6.27 3.00 -1.24
CA ILE A 31 7.21 2.16 -0.48
C ILE A 31 6.94 0.67 -0.75
N ALA A 32 5.66 0.26 -0.78
CA ALA A 32 5.30 -1.13 -1.08
C ALA A 32 5.78 -1.56 -2.48
N ALA A 33 5.55 -0.72 -3.49
CA ALA A 33 5.90 -1.03 -4.88
C ALA A 33 7.41 -0.99 -5.16
N ILE A 34 8.15 -0.08 -4.52
CA ILE A 34 9.59 0.06 -4.77
C ILE A 34 10.40 -1.08 -4.14
N TRP A 35 9.90 -1.70 -3.07
CA TRP A 35 10.71 -2.61 -2.27
C TRP A 35 11.16 -3.88 -3.00
N PRO A 36 10.31 -4.59 -3.77
CA PRO A 36 10.77 -5.71 -4.61
C PRO A 36 11.73 -5.31 -5.73
N VAL A 37 11.72 -4.04 -6.16
CA VAL A 37 12.70 -3.53 -7.13
C VAL A 37 14.03 -3.23 -6.42
N ALA A 38 13.95 -2.64 -5.23
CA ALA A 38 15.09 -2.25 -4.42
C ALA A 38 15.92 -3.44 -3.92
N CYS A 39 15.37 -4.65 -3.88
CA CYS A 39 16.12 -5.84 -3.46
C CYS A 39 17.26 -6.22 -4.43
N ASN A 40 17.29 -5.66 -5.65
CA ASN A 40 18.39 -5.87 -6.61
C ASN A 40 19.66 -5.09 -6.22
N TYR A 41 19.55 -4.13 -5.29
CA TYR A 41 20.71 -3.47 -4.73
C TYR A 41 21.27 -4.29 -3.57
N ASP A 42 22.59 -4.28 -3.38
CA ASP A 42 23.30 -5.08 -2.37
C ASP A 42 23.19 -4.48 -0.95
N ILE A 43 21.96 -4.20 -0.53
CA ILE A 43 21.58 -3.74 0.83
C ILE A 43 21.22 -4.91 1.75
N ARG A 44 21.31 -6.14 1.24
CA ARG A 44 21.02 -7.36 1.99
C ARG A 44 22.09 -7.65 3.03
N PRO A 45 21.76 -8.35 4.12
CA PRO A 45 22.78 -8.90 5.01
C PRO A 45 23.68 -9.90 4.29
N ALA A 46 24.98 -9.92 4.63
CA ALA A 46 25.98 -10.77 3.97
C ALA A 46 25.70 -12.29 4.11
N PHE A 47 24.86 -12.70 5.05
CA PHE A 47 24.48 -14.10 5.26
C PHE A 47 23.23 -14.52 4.47
N GLU A 48 22.58 -13.61 3.74
CA GLU A 48 21.38 -13.91 2.97
C GLU A 48 21.69 -14.13 1.48
N THR A 49 21.09 -15.17 0.92
CA THR A 49 21.15 -15.41 -0.52
C THR A 49 20.21 -14.43 -1.25
N PRO A 50 20.49 -14.07 -2.52
CA PRO A 50 19.65 -13.12 -3.27
C PRO A 50 18.20 -13.59 -3.40
N GLU A 51 17.98 -14.90 -3.52
CA GLU A 51 16.65 -15.52 -3.64
C GLU A 51 15.82 -15.27 -2.38
N MET A 52 16.41 -15.52 -1.20
CA MET A 52 15.75 -15.28 0.08
C MET A 52 15.48 -13.79 0.31
N TRP A 53 16.40 -12.92 -0.13
CA TRP A 53 16.24 -11.48 -0.02
C TRP A 53 15.07 -10.97 -0.87
N PHE A 54 14.93 -11.45 -2.11
CA PHE A 54 13.77 -11.16 -2.96
C PHE A 54 12.47 -11.66 -2.31
N GLN A 55 12.47 -12.87 -1.74
CA GLN A 55 11.29 -13.39 -1.04
C GLN A 55 10.87 -12.50 0.15
N ARG A 56 11.82 -12.05 0.99
CA ARG A 56 11.54 -11.15 2.12
C ARG A 56 11.00 -9.79 1.69
N SER A 57 11.36 -9.35 0.48
CA SER A 57 10.83 -8.11 -0.07
C SER A 57 9.30 -8.13 -0.23
N GLY A 58 8.72 -9.31 -0.47
CA GLY A 58 7.27 -9.50 -0.57
C GLY A 58 6.53 -9.20 0.74
N ALA A 59 7.14 -9.51 1.90
CA ALA A 59 6.56 -9.22 3.20
C ALA A 59 6.43 -7.70 3.42
N VAL A 60 7.48 -6.94 3.07
CA VAL A 60 7.48 -5.48 3.17
C VAL A 60 6.42 -4.89 2.23
N MET A 61 6.38 -5.32 0.97
CA MET A 61 5.35 -4.92 0.01
C MET A 61 3.94 -5.16 0.58
N THR A 62 3.69 -6.35 1.13
CA THR A 62 2.40 -6.75 1.69
C THR A 62 1.97 -5.85 2.84
N VAL A 63 2.85 -5.64 3.82
CA VAL A 63 2.57 -4.86 5.03
C VAL A 63 2.30 -3.40 4.68
N PHE A 64 3.14 -2.78 3.86
CA PHE A 64 2.97 -1.37 3.50
C PHE A 64 1.74 -1.13 2.62
N ALA A 65 1.43 -2.04 1.69
CA ALA A 65 0.22 -1.96 0.89
C ALA A 65 -1.04 -2.11 1.75
N PHE A 66 -1.05 -3.06 2.69
CA PHE A 66 -2.17 -3.26 3.62
C PHE A 66 -2.33 -2.07 4.58
N LEU A 67 -1.21 -1.52 5.07
CA LEU A 67 -1.22 -0.32 5.89
C LEU A 67 -1.79 0.88 5.13
N ALA A 68 -1.50 1.03 3.83
CA ALA A 68 -2.09 2.08 3.00
C ALA A 68 -3.63 1.97 2.93
N ILE A 69 -4.16 0.75 2.79
CA ILE A 69 -5.61 0.48 2.82
C ILE A 69 -6.21 0.86 4.18
N THR A 70 -5.51 0.57 5.28
CA THR A 70 -5.99 0.90 6.62
C THR A 70 -5.95 2.42 6.86
N VAL A 71 -4.89 3.09 6.39
CA VAL A 71 -4.67 4.52 6.60
C VAL A 71 -5.71 5.38 5.89
N ARG A 72 -6.16 4.99 4.70
CA ARG A 72 -7.21 5.71 3.98
C ARG A 72 -8.58 5.68 4.67
N ASP A 73 -8.83 4.73 5.58
CA ASP A 73 -10.13 4.55 6.22
C ASP A 73 -10.27 5.40 7.51
N PHE A 74 -9.17 5.95 8.05
CA PHE A 74 -9.19 6.83 9.24
C PHE A 74 -10.08 8.08 9.10
N PRO A 75 -10.11 8.82 7.98
CA PRO A 75 -10.96 10.00 7.84
C PRO A 75 -12.46 9.68 7.84
N VAL A 76 -12.82 8.46 7.41
CA VAL A 76 -14.20 7.97 7.32
C VAL A 76 -14.67 7.45 8.67
N ASN A 77 -13.74 6.98 9.51
CA ASN A 77 -14.08 6.41 10.82
C ASN A 77 -14.77 7.46 11.73
N PRO A 78 -16.01 7.19 12.19
CA PRO A 78 -16.76 8.12 13.02
C PRO A 78 -16.06 8.43 14.35
N PHE A 79 -15.28 7.50 14.91
CA PHE A 79 -14.54 7.75 16.15
C PHE A 79 -13.42 8.81 15.98
N TYR A 80 -12.87 8.95 14.77
CA TYR A 80 -11.86 9.95 14.44
C TYR A 80 -12.48 11.28 13.97
N SER A 81 -13.71 11.26 13.46
CA SER A 81 -14.37 12.41 12.83
C SER A 81 -15.49 13.07 13.66
N ALA A 82 -16.03 12.40 14.67
CA ALA A 82 -17.25 12.78 15.40
C ALA A 82 -17.22 14.18 16.03
N ARG A 83 -16.04 14.75 16.33
CA ARG A 83 -15.94 15.98 17.12
C ARG A 83 -15.87 17.28 16.31
N LEU A 84 -15.65 17.20 14.99
CA LEU A 84 -15.18 18.37 14.22
C LEU A 84 -16.24 19.00 13.31
N LEU A 85 -17.30 18.28 12.93
CA LEU A 85 -18.12 18.70 11.79
C LEU A 85 -19.49 18.03 11.69
N ASP A 86 -20.43 18.74 11.07
CA ASP A 86 -21.74 18.25 10.66
C ASP A 86 -21.60 17.15 9.58
N ASP A 87 -22.44 16.12 9.63
CA ASP A 87 -22.26 14.89 8.85
C ASP A 87 -22.43 15.11 7.34
N GLN A 88 -23.33 16.03 6.93
CA GLN A 88 -23.47 16.41 5.52
C GLN A 88 -22.17 17.02 4.97
N LEU A 89 -21.55 17.92 5.72
CA LEU A 89 -20.36 18.61 5.25
C LEU A 89 -19.13 17.69 5.24
N LYS A 90 -19.09 16.66 6.10
CA LYS A 90 -18.11 15.57 5.98
C LYS A 90 -18.33 14.78 4.69
N ALA A 91 -19.57 14.37 4.42
CA ALA A 91 -19.91 13.60 3.22
C ALA A 91 -19.54 14.38 1.94
N ASP A 92 -19.81 15.68 1.89
CA ASP A 92 -19.40 16.55 0.79
C ASP A 92 -17.89 16.47 0.56
N VAL A 93 -17.09 16.64 1.63
CA VAL A 93 -15.63 16.61 1.51
C VAL A 93 -15.13 15.22 1.14
N LEU A 94 -15.68 14.15 1.69
CA LEU A 94 -15.25 12.78 1.38
C LEU A 94 -15.56 12.40 -0.08
N SER A 95 -16.72 12.81 -0.60
CA SER A 95 -17.12 12.55 -1.98
C SER A 95 -16.14 13.11 -3.01
N GLU A 96 -15.45 14.21 -2.69
CA GLU A 96 -14.38 14.78 -3.53
C GLU A 96 -13.16 13.85 -3.68
N PHE A 97 -13.00 12.87 -2.77
CA PHE A 97 -11.88 11.93 -2.73
C PHE A 97 -12.29 10.48 -3.02
N ASP A 98 -13.56 10.18 -3.29
CA ASP A 98 -14.05 8.81 -3.50
C ASP A 98 -13.24 8.04 -4.55
N VAL A 99 -12.97 8.68 -5.69
CA VAL A 99 -12.14 8.08 -6.75
C VAL A 99 -10.75 7.74 -6.25
N ARG A 100 -10.15 8.60 -5.41
CA ARG A 100 -8.82 8.37 -4.83
C ARG A 100 -8.84 7.27 -3.79
N PHE A 101 -9.87 7.20 -2.95
CA PHE A 101 -10.01 6.13 -1.97
C PHE A 101 -10.22 4.76 -2.63
N ASN A 102 -10.99 4.71 -3.71
CA ASN A 102 -11.18 3.51 -4.52
C ASN A 102 -9.88 3.11 -5.23
N LEU A 103 -9.13 4.07 -5.76
CA LEU A 103 -7.83 3.80 -6.37
C LEU A 103 -6.83 3.27 -5.34
N ILE A 104 -6.74 3.89 -4.15
CA ILE A 104 -5.88 3.42 -3.05
C ILE A 104 -6.29 1.99 -2.65
N PHE A 105 -7.58 1.68 -2.60
CA PHE A 105 -8.06 0.32 -2.33
C PHE A 105 -7.51 -0.67 -3.35
N ALA A 106 -7.78 -0.39 -4.62
CA ALA A 106 -7.51 -1.31 -5.71
C ALA A 106 -6.02 -1.57 -5.81
N LEU A 107 -5.21 -0.49 -5.78
CA LEU A 107 -3.76 -0.59 -5.78
C LEU A 107 -3.25 -1.31 -4.54
N GLY A 108 -3.71 -0.93 -3.34
CA GLY A 108 -3.30 -1.57 -2.11
C GLY A 108 -3.62 -3.07 -2.12
N PHE A 109 -4.83 -3.46 -2.48
CA PHE A 109 -5.25 -4.85 -2.54
C PHE A 109 -4.43 -5.65 -3.56
N CYS A 110 -4.23 -5.12 -4.76
CA CYS A 110 -3.38 -5.76 -5.78
C CYS A 110 -1.94 -5.93 -5.28
N LEU A 111 -1.34 -4.89 -4.69
CA LEU A 111 0.02 -4.97 -4.17
C LEU A 111 0.14 -5.92 -2.97
N THR A 112 -0.86 -5.98 -2.08
CA THR A 112 -0.92 -6.96 -1.00
C THR A 112 -0.97 -8.38 -1.54
N ALA A 113 -1.79 -8.65 -2.55
CA ALA A 113 -1.87 -9.97 -3.17
C ALA A 113 -0.55 -10.37 -3.85
N ILE A 114 0.04 -9.47 -4.65
CA ILE A 114 1.34 -9.70 -5.30
C ILE A 114 2.44 -9.90 -4.26
N GLY A 115 2.50 -9.05 -3.24
CA GLY A 115 3.47 -9.14 -2.16
C GLY A 115 3.36 -10.47 -1.41
N THR A 116 2.14 -10.98 -1.19
CA THR A 116 1.91 -12.28 -0.54
C THR A 116 2.44 -13.42 -1.39
N ILE A 117 2.26 -13.36 -2.72
CA ILE A 117 2.81 -14.35 -3.65
C ILE A 117 4.35 -14.31 -3.63
N ILE A 118 4.96 -13.11 -3.70
CA ILE A 118 6.42 -12.94 -3.62
C ILE A 118 6.93 -13.44 -2.26
N TRP A 119 6.21 -13.19 -1.18
CA TRP A 119 6.62 -13.64 0.14
C TRP A 119 6.54 -15.17 0.29
N GLY A 120 5.52 -15.80 -0.28
CA GLY A 120 5.35 -17.25 -0.25
C GLY A 120 6.27 -18.02 -1.19
N TYR A 121 6.54 -17.48 -2.38
CA TYR A 121 7.18 -18.20 -3.50
C TYR A 121 8.31 -17.43 -4.19
N GLY A 122 8.79 -16.35 -3.60
CA GLY A 122 9.76 -15.45 -4.22
C GLY A 122 11.09 -16.12 -4.55
N ASP A 123 11.56 -17.03 -3.70
CA ASP A 123 12.79 -17.78 -3.94
C ASP A 123 12.69 -18.66 -5.21
N THR A 124 11.54 -19.30 -5.39
CA THR A 124 11.23 -20.16 -6.54
C THR A 124 11.09 -19.31 -7.81
N ALA A 125 10.33 -18.21 -7.74
CA ALA A 125 10.18 -17.29 -8.86
C ALA A 125 11.53 -16.68 -9.30
N TYR A 126 12.38 -16.33 -8.33
CA TYR A 126 13.72 -15.80 -8.59
C TYR A 126 14.62 -16.82 -9.29
N LYS A 127 14.66 -18.06 -8.79
CA LYS A 127 15.45 -19.15 -9.41
C LYS A 127 15.01 -19.43 -10.84
N ILE A 128 13.70 -19.45 -11.11
CA ILE A 128 13.16 -19.63 -12.48
C ILE A 128 13.59 -18.47 -13.39
N ALA A 129 13.56 -17.24 -12.88
CA ALA A 129 13.93 -16.06 -13.66
C ALA A 129 15.43 -15.99 -13.99
N VAL A 130 16.30 -16.42 -13.06
CA VAL A 130 17.76 -16.37 -13.24
C VAL A 130 18.30 -17.62 -13.96
N SER A 131 17.69 -18.78 -13.74
CA SER A 131 18.13 -20.07 -14.29
C SER A 131 16.95 -20.83 -14.89
N PRO A 132 16.56 -20.57 -16.15
CA PRO A 132 15.41 -21.21 -16.80
C PRO A 132 15.53 -22.74 -16.87
N ASP A 133 16.75 -23.26 -16.99
CA ASP A 133 17.06 -24.69 -17.05
C ASP A 133 16.62 -25.44 -15.78
N THR A 134 16.47 -24.72 -14.66
CA THR A 134 15.98 -25.26 -13.38
C THR A 134 14.56 -25.81 -13.48
N LEU A 135 13.73 -25.32 -14.42
CA LEU A 135 12.39 -25.86 -14.64
C LEU A 135 12.43 -27.34 -15.04
N SER A 136 13.38 -27.74 -15.89
CA SER A 136 13.54 -29.14 -16.29
C SER A 136 13.93 -30.04 -15.12
N VAL A 137 14.70 -29.51 -14.16
CA VAL A 137 15.14 -30.20 -12.95
C VAL A 137 14.02 -30.26 -11.91
N ILE A 138 13.30 -29.16 -11.68
CA ILE A 138 12.19 -29.06 -10.71
C ILE A 138 11.02 -29.97 -11.11
N PHE A 139 10.68 -30.00 -12.40
CA PHE A 139 9.60 -30.85 -12.91
C PHE A 139 10.04 -32.26 -13.32
N GLY A 140 11.32 -32.60 -13.13
CA GLY A 140 11.86 -33.92 -13.48
C GLY A 140 11.75 -34.26 -14.97
N LEU A 141 11.70 -33.25 -15.83
CA LEU A 141 11.62 -33.38 -17.30
C LEU A 141 13.00 -33.63 -17.93
N GLY A 142 14.08 -33.45 -17.18
CA GLY A 142 15.44 -33.85 -17.57
C GLY A 142 15.78 -35.26 -17.11
N LYS A 143 15.30 -36.27 -17.84
CA LYS A 143 15.90 -37.61 -17.86
C LYS A 143 16.33 -37.94 -19.28
#